data_AF-A0A534KS90-F1
#
_entry.id   AF-A0A534KS90-F1
#
_cell.length_a   1.000
_cell.length_b   1.000
_cell.length_c   1.000
_cell.angle_alpha   90.00
_cell.angle_beta   90.00
_cell.angle_gamma   90.00
#
_symmetry.space_group_name_H-M   'P 1'
#
loop_
_entity.id
_entity.type
_entity.pdbx_description
1 polymer ?
#
loop_
_entity_poly.entity_id
_entity_poly.type
_entity_poly.pdbx_seq_one_letter_code
_entity_poly.pdbx_strand_id
1 'polypeptide(L)'
;MSDEVREAFVAQVKAIDPVFKRGDVELFWPMLRELLGMAPERRDLSQKKSHYLASLAVRSLGRDDPRSALAFLDYADRSIDQSHLTPFLLGERADFRRQAEVILKARRPR
;
A
#
# COMPACT_ATOMS: atom_id res chain seq x y z
N MET A 1 24.11 1.62 9.96
CA MET A 1 23.50 1.60 8.62
C MET A 1 22.19 0.82 8.50
N SER A 2 22.05 -0.45 8.93
CA SER A 2 20.78 -1.19 8.73
C SER A 2 19.56 -0.60 9.45
N ASP A 3 19.80 0.06 10.59
CA ASP A 3 18.74 0.59 11.45
C ASP A 3 18.32 2.00 11.04
N GLU A 4 19.25 2.87 10.62
CA GLU A 4 18.95 4.23 10.16
C GLU A 4 17.97 4.26 8.99
N VAL A 5 18.16 3.39 7.98
CA VAL A 5 17.23 3.31 6.84
C VAL A 5 15.85 2.82 7.28
N ARG A 6 15.81 1.91 8.26
CA ARG A 6 14.55 1.40 8.81
C ARG A 6 13.84 2.48 9.62
N GLU A 7 14.57 3.25 10.41
CA GLU A 7 14.06 4.38 11.18
C GLU A 7 13.53 5.48 10.26
N ALA A 8 14.28 5.82 9.21
CA ALA A 8 13.84 6.75 8.18
C ALA A 8 12.56 6.27 7.49
N PHE A 9 12.47 4.98 7.16
CA PHE A 9 11.25 4.39 6.60
C PHE A 9 10.06 4.56 7.56
N VAL A 10 10.24 4.24 8.84
CA VAL A 10 9.18 4.39 9.85
C VAL A 10 8.78 5.86 10.04
N ALA A 11 9.74 6.78 10.05
CA ALA A 11 9.48 8.21 10.13
C ALA A 11 8.66 8.70 8.93
N GLN A 12 9.02 8.25 7.72
CA GLN A 12 8.30 8.59 6.50
C GLN A 12 6.87 8.03 6.52
N VAL A 13 6.64 6.77 6.96
CA VAL A 13 5.29 6.22 7.15
C VAL A 13 4.48 7.08 8.13
N LYS A 14 5.07 7.48 9.25
CA LYS A 14 4.41 8.35 10.25
C LYS A 14 4.06 9.73 9.69
N ALA A 15 4.87 10.27 8.78
CA ALA A 15 4.60 11.54 8.12
C ALA A 15 3.49 11.44 7.06
N ILE A 16 3.43 10.34 6.31
CA ILE A 16 2.44 10.11 5.24
C ILE A 16 1.05 9.83 5.81
N ASP A 17 0.96 9.09 6.93
CA ASP A 17 -0.32 8.60 7.46
C ASP A 17 -1.36 9.72 7.74
N PRO A 18 -1.00 10.87 8.36
CA PRO A 18 -1.93 12.00 8.53
C PRO A 18 -2.35 12.66 7.22
N VAL A 19 -1.50 12.64 6.18
CA VAL A 19 -1.81 13.22 4.86
C VAL A 19 -2.86 12.35 4.17
N PHE A 20 -2.67 11.03 4.17
CA PHE A 20 -3.67 10.07 3.70
C PHE A 20 -5.00 10.17 4.46
N LYS A 21 -4.93 10.38 5.78
CA LYS A 21 -6.13 10.52 6.61
C LYS A 21 -6.95 11.75 6.25
N ARG A 22 -6.30 12.87 5.92
CA ARG A 22 -6.93 14.12 5.49
C ARG A 22 -7.44 14.10 4.05
N GLY A 23 -7.06 13.10 3.26
CA GLY A 23 -7.47 12.99 1.85
C GLY A 23 -6.72 13.96 0.94
N ASP A 24 -5.55 14.45 1.35
CA ASP A 24 -4.72 15.35 0.55
C ASP A 24 -3.92 14.54 -0.47
N VAL A 25 -4.53 14.35 -1.65
CA VAL A 25 -4.00 13.50 -2.72
C VAL A 25 -2.73 14.09 -3.35
N GLU A 26 -2.64 15.42 -3.43
CA GLU A 26 -1.51 16.13 -4.06
C GLU A 26 -0.24 15.95 -3.26
N LEU A 27 -0.32 16.03 -1.92
CA LEU A 27 0.83 15.78 -1.06
C LEU A 27 1.11 14.29 -0.86
N PHE A 28 0.06 13.47 -0.82
CA PHE A 28 0.21 12.05 -0.49
C PHE A 28 1.01 11.26 -1.54
N TRP A 29 0.71 11.42 -2.84
CA TRP A 29 1.33 10.59 -3.88
C TRP A 29 2.85 10.79 -4.03
N PRO A 30 3.39 12.03 -4.02
CA PRO A 30 4.83 12.24 -3.98
C PRO A 30 5.49 11.53 -2.79
N MET A 31 4.97 11.70 -1.58
CA MET A 31 5.56 11.09 -0.38
C MET A 31 5.50 9.55 -0.42
N LEU A 32 4.40 8.98 -0.93
CA LEU A 32 4.29 7.53 -1.11
C LEU A 32 5.33 6.99 -2.10
N ARG A 33 5.57 7.70 -3.21
CA ARG A 33 6.60 7.32 -4.18
C ARG A 33 7.99 7.31 -3.55
N GLU A 34 8.32 8.34 -2.77
CA GLU A 34 9.58 8.40 -2.03
C GLU A 34 9.73 7.23 -1.06
N LEU A 35 8.68 6.95 -0.27
CA LEU A 35 8.67 5.82 0.67
C LEU A 35 8.94 4.48 -0.03
N LEU A 36 8.31 4.24 -1.18
CA LEU A 36 8.51 3.00 -1.93
C LEU A 36 9.89 2.92 -2.60
N GLY A 37 10.51 4.06 -2.91
CA GLY A 37 11.87 4.14 -3.45
C GLY A 37 12.97 3.82 -2.43
N MET A 38 12.69 3.78 -1.13
CA MET A 38 13.71 3.57 -0.09
C MET A 38 14.26 2.14 -0.09
N ALA A 39 15.53 1.94 -0.46
CA ALA A 39 16.23 0.63 -0.40
C ALA A 39 15.40 -0.53 -0.98
N PRO A 40 15.12 -0.52 -2.30
CA PRO A 40 14.26 -1.52 -2.97
C PRO A 40 14.78 -2.95 -2.86
N GLU A 41 16.10 -3.14 -2.73
CA GLU A 41 16.79 -4.42 -2.58
C GLU A 41 16.60 -5.07 -1.20
N ARG A 42 16.11 -4.32 -0.20
CA ARG A 42 15.96 -4.83 1.16
C ARG A 42 14.65 -5.58 1.36
N ARG A 43 14.75 -6.90 1.51
CA ARG A 43 13.61 -7.80 1.79
C ARG A 43 12.74 -7.34 2.96
N ASP A 44 13.33 -6.93 4.08
CA ASP A 44 12.57 -6.48 5.26
C ASP A 44 11.74 -5.22 5.00
N LEU A 45 12.26 -4.30 4.19
CA LEU A 45 11.53 -3.09 3.79
C LEU A 45 10.50 -3.36 2.70
N SER A 46 10.77 -4.24 1.74
CA SER A 46 9.77 -4.71 0.77
C SER A 46 8.54 -5.29 1.46
N GLN A 47 8.73 -6.08 2.51
CA GLN A 47 7.62 -6.62 3.31
C GLN A 47 6.84 -5.52 4.03
N LYS A 48 7.53 -4.55 4.66
CA LYS A 48 6.88 -3.40 5.31
C LYS A 48 6.11 -2.52 4.33
N LYS A 49 6.67 -2.26 3.14
CA LYS A 49 6.01 -1.53 2.05
C LYS A 49 4.74 -2.27 1.59
N SER A 50 4.84 -3.58 1.40
CA SER A 50 3.70 -4.41 1.00
C SER A 50 2.57 -4.32 2.02
N HIS A 51 2.90 -4.48 3.30
CA HIS A 51 1.92 -4.38 4.38
C HIS A 51 1.32 -2.97 4.50
N TYR A 52 2.12 -1.92 4.31
CA TYR A 52 1.62 -0.55 4.32
C TYR A 52 0.63 -0.27 3.18
N LEU A 53 0.93 -0.72 1.96
CA LEU A 53 0.00 -0.58 0.82
C LEU A 53 -1.28 -1.40 1.01
N ALA A 54 -1.19 -2.60 1.57
CA ALA A 54 -2.36 -3.40 1.95
C ALA A 54 -3.21 -2.67 3.03
N SER A 55 -2.57 -2.03 4.01
CA SER A 55 -3.23 -1.19 5.02
C SER A 55 -3.94 0.03 4.42
N LEU A 56 -3.35 0.67 3.41
CA LEU A 56 -4.02 1.76 2.68
C LEU A 56 -5.21 1.24 1.87
N ALA A 57 -5.09 0.06 1.27
CA ALA A 57 -6.18 -0.58 0.54
C ALA A 57 -7.38 -0.89 1.44
N VAL A 58 -7.17 -1.56 2.58
CA VAL A 58 -8.28 -1.90 3.50
C VAL A 58 -8.95 -0.66 4.10
N ARG A 59 -8.19 0.40 4.36
CA ARG A 59 -8.76 1.68 4.81
C ARG A 59 -9.56 2.38 3.71
N SER A 60 -9.15 2.24 2.46
CA SER A 60 -9.92 2.75 1.31
C SER A 60 -11.22 1.98 1.15
N LEU A 61 -11.19 0.65 1.31
CA LEU A 61 -12.41 -0.18 1.38
C LEU A 61 -13.33 0.26 2.52
N GLY A 62 -12.80 0.53 3.71
CA GLY A 62 -13.56 1.06 4.84
C GLY A 62 -14.18 2.44 4.60
N ARG A 63 -13.72 3.18 3.58
CA ARG A 63 -14.29 4.46 3.12
C ARG A 63 -15.21 4.29 1.90
N ASP A 64 -15.61 3.06 1.58
CA ASP A 64 -16.42 2.72 0.41
C ASP A 64 -15.75 3.11 -0.94
N ASP A 65 -14.41 3.19 -0.96
CA ASP A 65 -13.58 3.50 -2.13
C ASP A 65 -12.77 2.27 -2.61
N PRO A 66 -13.42 1.32 -3.29
CA PRO A 66 -12.76 0.14 -3.83
C PRO A 66 -11.82 0.47 -5.00
N ARG A 67 -11.97 1.63 -5.66
CA ARG A 67 -11.07 2.02 -6.77
C ARG A 67 -9.69 2.40 -6.23
N SER A 68 -9.64 3.22 -5.19
CA SER A 68 -8.37 3.54 -4.52
C SER A 68 -7.75 2.30 -3.88
N ALA A 69 -8.58 1.40 -3.34
CA ALA A 69 -8.08 0.13 -2.82
C ALA A 69 -7.33 -0.68 -3.89
N LEU A 70 -7.93 -0.86 -5.08
CA LEU A 70 -7.27 -1.51 -6.21
C LEU A 70 -6.02 -0.75 -6.66
N ALA A 71 -6.06 0.57 -6.73
CA ALA A 71 -4.90 1.37 -7.12
C ALA A 71 -3.69 1.15 -6.21
N PHE A 72 -3.88 1.04 -4.88
CA PHE A 72 -2.81 0.71 -3.94
C PHE A 72 -2.27 -0.71 -4.14
N LEU A 73 -3.16 -1.67 -4.38
CA LEU A 73 -2.76 -3.06 -4.61
C LEU A 73 -2.00 -3.23 -5.94
N ASP A 74 -2.44 -2.57 -7.01
CA ASP A 74 -1.75 -2.53 -8.30
C ASP A 74 -0.41 -1.79 -8.21
N TYR A 75 -0.33 -0.77 -7.35
CA TYR A 75 0.93 -0.08 -7.11
C TYR A 75 1.93 -0.98 -6.37
N ALA A 76 1.46 -1.75 -5.38
CA ALA A 76 2.29 -2.77 -4.72
C ALA A 76 2.81 -3.83 -5.70
N ASP A 77 1.99 -4.29 -6.66
CA ASP A 77 2.38 -5.28 -7.67
C ASP A 77 3.51 -4.78 -8.57
N ARG A 78 3.53 -3.49 -8.88
CA ARG A 78 4.51 -2.87 -9.77
C ARG A 78 5.78 -2.40 -9.07
N SER A 79 5.70 -2.09 -7.79
CA SER A 79 6.78 -1.40 -7.06
C SER A 79 7.54 -2.28 -6.07
N ILE A 80 7.11 -3.53 -5.84
CA ILE A 80 7.72 -4.42 -4.85
C ILE A 80 8.10 -5.74 -5.52
N ASP A 81 9.36 -6.14 -5.35
CA ASP A 81 9.84 -7.45 -5.78
C ASP A 81 9.06 -8.56 -5.05
N GLN A 82 8.33 -9.37 -5.82
CA GLN A 82 7.50 -10.45 -5.27
C GLN A 82 8.34 -11.55 -4.61
N SER A 83 9.61 -11.74 -5.02
CA SER A 83 10.52 -12.71 -4.40
C SER A 83 10.84 -12.36 -2.94
N HIS A 84 10.65 -11.10 -2.53
CA HIS A 84 10.84 -10.66 -1.15
C HIS A 84 9.64 -11.00 -0.25
N LEU A 85 8.47 -11.25 -0.84
CA LEU A 85 7.21 -11.38 -0.13
C LEU A 85 6.98 -12.79 0.39
N THR A 86 6.29 -12.86 1.53
CA THR A 86 5.84 -14.14 2.09
C THR A 86 4.51 -14.53 1.46
N PRO A 87 4.15 -15.83 1.46
CA PRO A 87 2.81 -16.27 1.02
C PRO A 87 1.68 -15.54 1.76
N PHE A 88 1.88 -15.21 3.04
CA PHE A 88 0.93 -14.43 3.83
C PHE A 88 0.65 -13.05 3.24
N LEU A 89 1.70 -12.28 2.90
CA LEU A 89 1.55 -10.93 2.35
C LEU A 89 0.89 -10.94 0.95
N LEU A 90 1.20 -11.97 0.15
CA LEU A 90 0.54 -12.18 -1.14
C LEU A 90 -0.94 -12.50 -0.97
N GLY A 91 -1.27 -13.39 -0.01
CA GLY A 91 -2.65 -13.75 0.34
C GLY A 91 -3.46 -12.56 0.83
N GLU A 92 -2.92 -11.77 1.75
CA GLU A 92 -3.55 -10.55 2.29
C GLU A 92 -3.96 -9.59 1.15
N ARG A 93 -3.05 -9.35 0.20
CA ARG A 93 -3.31 -8.47 -0.94
C ARG A 93 -4.36 -9.04 -1.89
N ALA A 94 -4.33 -10.34 -2.13
CA ALA A 94 -5.33 -11.03 -2.95
C ALA A 94 -6.73 -10.96 -2.30
N ASP A 95 -6.82 -11.08 -0.98
CA ASP A 95 -8.08 -10.97 -0.24
C ASP A 95 -8.71 -9.59 -0.39
N PHE A 96 -7.92 -8.53 -0.17
CA PHE A 96 -8.42 -7.16 -0.34
C PHE A 96 -8.78 -6.85 -1.79
N ARG A 97 -8.03 -7.39 -2.77
CA ARG A 97 -8.36 -7.27 -4.19
C ARG A 97 -9.74 -7.88 -4.48
N ARG A 98 -9.98 -9.11 -4.03
CA ARG A 98 -11.28 -9.79 -4.20
C ARG A 98 -12.42 -8.99 -3.58
N GLN A 99 -12.23 -8.45 -2.37
CA GLN A 99 -13.24 -7.60 -1.72
C GLN A 99 -13.56 -6.36 -2.57
N ALA A 100 -12.54 -5.65 -3.05
CA ALA A 100 -12.72 -4.47 -3.89
C ALA A 100 -13.48 -4.79 -5.18
N GLU A 101 -13.13 -5.89 -5.85
CA GLU A 101 -13.77 -6.35 -7.09
C GLU A 101 -15.23 -6.75 -6.87
N VAL A 102 -15.54 -7.44 -5.78
CA VAL A 102 -16.93 -7.79 -5.40
C VAL A 102 -17.78 -6.53 -5.24
N ILE A 103 -17.26 -5.52 -4.51
CA ILE A 103 -17.97 -4.25 -4.31
C ILE A 103 -18.20 -3.55 -5.65
N LEU A 104 -17.16 -3.45 -6.50
CA LEU A 104 -17.29 -2.81 -7.81
C LEU A 104 -18.27 -3.55 -8.74
N LYS A 105 -18.27 -4.88 -8.72
CA LYS A 105 -19.21 -5.69 -9.49
C LYS A 105 -20.64 -5.46 -9.03
N ALA A 106 -20.88 -5.39 -7.72
CA ALA A 106 -22.20 -5.10 -7.15
C ALA A 106 -22.72 -3.71 -7.54
N ARG A 107 -21.82 -2.74 -7.76
CA ARG A 107 -22.17 -1.36 -8.17
C ARG A 107 -22.39 -1.18 -9.67
N ARG A 108 -22.08 -2.16 -10.53
CA ARG A 108 -22.32 -2.01 -11.97
C ARG A 108 -23.84 -1.98 -12.23
N PRO A 109 -24.38 -0.94 -12.89
CA PRO A 109 -25.77 -0.98 -13.35
C PRO A 109 -25.93 -2.15 -14.33
N ARG A 110 -27.07 -2.84 -14.23
CA ARG A 110 -27.43 -3.95 -15.12
C ARG A 110 -27.57 -3.48 -16.56
#